data_AF-A0A211ZRT3-F1
#
_entry.id   AF-A0A211ZRT3-F1
#
_cell.length_a   1.000
_cell.length_b   1.000
_cell.length_c   1.000
_cell.angle_alpha   90.00
_cell.angle_beta   90.00
_cell.angle_gamma   90.00
#
_symmetry.space_group_name_H-M   'P 1'
#
loop_
_entity.id
_entity.type
_entity.pdbx_description
1 polymer ?
#
loop_
_entity_poly.entity_id
_entity_poly.type
_entity_poly.pdbx_seq_one_letter_code
_entity_poly.pdbx_strand_id
1 'polypeptide(L)' 'MAADDYPFHHEFPGQISTRIVNEIRGIIRIVSDVTSKPAGTSERE' A
#
# COMPACT_ATOMS: atom_id res chain seq x y z
N MET A 1 -2.42 12.63 17.55
CA MET A 1 -1.65 11.39 17.26
C MET A 1 -1.32 11.42 15.77
N ALA A 2 -0.06 11.60 15.40
CA ALA A 2 0.41 11.57 14.01
C ALA A 2 0.66 10.11 13.61
N ALA A 3 0.45 9.80 12.32
CA ALA A 3 0.80 8.52 11.72
C ALA A 3 1.52 8.86 10.43
N ASP A 4 2.81 8.55 10.42
CA ASP A 4 3.69 8.71 9.27
C ASP A 4 3.57 7.51 8.35
N ASP A 5 3.87 7.71 7.07
CA ASP A 5 4.04 6.61 6.14
C ASP A 5 5.17 5.70 6.62
N TYR A 6 4.98 4.39 6.44
CA TYR A 6 6.01 3.42 6.80
C TYR A 6 6.89 3.16 5.57
N PRO A 7 8.19 3.52 5.58
CA PRO A 7 9.07 3.34 4.44
C PRO A 7 9.42 1.86 4.29
N PHE A 8 8.60 1.13 3.55
CA PHE A 8 8.93 -0.24 3.19
C PHE A 8 10.20 -0.26 2.31
N HIS A 9 11.07 -1.24 2.55
CA HIS A 9 12.16 -1.53 1.62
C HIS A 9 11.60 -1.78 0.23
N HIS A 10 12.26 -1.23 -0.80
CA HIS A 10 11.77 -1.25 -2.19
C HIS A 10 11.40 -2.65 -2.71
N GLU A 11 12.01 -3.70 -2.18
CA GLU A 11 11.74 -5.10 -2.56
C GLU A 11 10.40 -5.63 -2.01
N PHE A 12 9.97 -5.15 -0.85
CA PHE A 12 8.77 -5.62 -0.15
C PHE A 12 7.45 -5.35 -0.92
N PRO A 13 7.15 -4.13 -1.39
CA PRO A 13 5.91 -3.88 -2.14
C PRO A 13 5.86 -4.63 -3.48
N GLY A 14 7.02 -4.93 -4.09
CA GLY A 14 7.10 -5.74 -5.30
C GLY A 14 6.71 -7.20 -5.06
N GLN A 15 7.18 -7.80 -3.97
CA GLN A 15 6.83 -9.17 -3.57
C GLN A 15 5.33 -9.30 -3.27
N ILE A 16 4.77 -8.37 -2.51
CA ILE A 16 3.34 -8.38 -2.16
C ILE A 16 2.48 -8.19 -3.41
N SER A 17 2.82 -7.21 -4.25
CA SER A 17 2.06 -6.93 -5.48
C SER A 17 2.03 -8.12 -6.42
N THR A 18 3.17 -8.80 -6.59
CA THR A 18 3.28 -10.02 -7.40
C THR A 18 2.41 -11.13 -6.86
N ARG A 19 2.38 -11.30 -5.54
CA ARG A 19 1.58 -12.34 -4.89
C ARG A 19 0.08 -12.07 -5.06
N ILE A 20 -0.38 -10.85 -4.81
CA ILE A 20 -1.80 -10.48 -4.89
C ILE A 20 -2.34 -10.64 -6.31
N VAL A 21 -1.63 -10.14 -7.33
CA VAL A 21 -2.08 -10.23 -8.73
C VAL A 21 -2.17 -11.69 -9.21
N ASN A 22 -1.30 -12.57 -8.71
CA ASN A 22 -1.31 -13.98 -9.09
C ASN A 22 -2.33 -14.81 -8.31
N GLU A 23 -2.58 -14.51 -7.03
CA GLU A 23 -3.49 -15.28 -6.17
C GLU A 23 -4.96 -14.85 -6.32
N ILE A 24 -5.24 -13.59 -6.71
CA ILE A 24 -6.60 -13.05 -6.77
C ILE A 24 -6.99 -12.68 -8.20
N ARG A 25 -7.87 -13.51 -8.78
CA ARG A 25 -8.41 -13.28 -10.13
C ARG A 25 -9.20 -11.97 -10.19
N GLY A 26 -8.86 -11.11 -11.16
CA GLY A 26 -9.55 -9.84 -11.40
C GLY A 26 -8.89 -8.61 -10.80
N ILE A 27 -7.82 -8.77 -10.00
CA ILE A 27 -7.00 -7.65 -9.53
C ILE A 27 -5.81 -7.44 -10.47
N ILE A 28 -5.68 -6.23 -11.01
CA ILE A 28 -4.64 -5.88 -12.00
C ILE A 28 -3.70 -4.77 -11.54
N ARG A 29 -3.99 -4.12 -10.41
CA ARG A 29 -3.24 -2.97 -9.93
C ARG A 29 -3.31 -2.89 -8.41
N ILE A 30 -2.15 -2.66 -7.82
CA ILE A 30 -1.96 -2.41 -6.38
C ILE A 30 -1.28 -1.05 -6.25
N VAL A 31 -1.73 -0.25 -5.28
CA VAL A 31 -1.18 1.07 -4.97
C VAL A 31 -0.85 1.11 -3.48
N SER A 32 0.37 1.51 -3.13
CA SER A 32 0.74 1.82 -1.75
C SER A 32 0.42 3.28 -1.48
N ASP A 33 -0.39 3.55 -0.46
CA ASP A 33 -0.67 4.90 -0.02
C ASP A 33 0.50 5.44 0.80
N VAL A 34 1.04 6.58 0.39
CA VAL A 34 2.15 7.29 1.04
C VAL A 34 1.68 8.57 1.72
N THR A 35 0.37 8.72 1.90
CA THR A 35 -0.22 9.91 2.54
C THR A 35 -0.10 9.80 4.06
N SER A 36 0.67 10.70 4.68
CA SER A 36 0.77 10.81 6.13
C SER A 36 -0.36 11.66 6.73
N LYS A 37 -0.72 11.41 8.00
CA LYS A 37 -1.56 12.35 8.78
C LYS A 37 -0.72 13.60 9.09
N PRO A 38 -1.24 14.84 8.89
CA PRO A 38 -2.65 15.23 8.92
C PRO A 38 -3.32 15.40 7.54
N ALA A 39 -2.61 15.11 6.43
CA ALA A 39 -3.10 15.37 5.08
C ALA A 39 -4.13 14.34 4.58
N GLY A 40 -4.12 13.13 5.14
CA GLY A 40 -5.09 12.07 4.85
C GLY A 40 -5.58 11.37 6.12
N THR A 41 -6.62 10.55 5.99
CA THR A 41 -7.11 9.66 7.04
C THR A 41 -6.44 8.28 6.93
N SER A 42 -6.39 7.52 8.03
CA SER A 42 -5.78 6.16 8.00
C SER A 42 -6.62 5.18 7.20
N GLU A 43 -7.93 5.37 7.17
CA GLU A 43 -8.86 4.65 6.31
C GLU A 43 -9.10 5.47 5.03
N ARG A 44 -9.20 4.76 3.90
CA ARG A 44 -9.74 5.31 2.67
C ARG A 44 -11.10 4.67 2.43
N GLU A 45 -12.11 5.49 2.17
CA GLU A 45 -13.47 5.07 1.80
C GLU A 45 -13.55 4.75 0.30
#